data_AF-A0A401QI21-F1
#
_entry.id   AF-A0A401QI21-F1
#
_cell.length_a   1.000
_cell.length_b   1.000
_cell.length_c   1.000
_cell.angle_alpha   90.00
_cell.angle_beta   90.00
_cell.angle_gamma   90.00
#
_symmetry.space_group_name_H-M   'P 1'
#
loop_
_entity.id
_entity.type
_entity.pdbx_description
1 polymer ?
#
loop_
_entity_poly.entity_id
_entity_poly.type
_entity_poly.pdbx_seq_one_letter_code
_entity_poly.pdbx_strand_id
1 'polypeptide(L)'
;AVTLSAVSLRAVTLRAVTLSAVTLRADTLRAVTLRAVTLSAVTLRAVTLRAVTLRAVTLRAVTLRAVTLRAVSLRAVTLRAVTLRAVTLRAVTLRAVTLRAVTLSAVSLRAVTLRAVTLRAVTLRAVILTCHSESCHSELSL
;
A
#
# COMPACT_ATOMS: atom_id res chain seq x y z
N ALA A 1 -19.23 5.35 5.08
CA ALA A 1 -17.94 6.07 5.12
C ALA A 1 -17.35 5.93 6.51
N VAL A 2 -16.03 5.75 6.64
CA VAL A 2 -15.32 5.63 7.92
C VAL A 2 -14.26 6.71 7.97
N THR A 3 -14.23 7.51 9.04
CA THR A 3 -13.25 8.58 9.21
C THR A 3 -12.61 8.49 10.59
N LEU A 4 -11.28 8.36 10.64
CA LEU A 4 -10.51 8.47 11.87
C LEU A 4 -9.53 9.64 11.76
N SER A 5 -9.27 10.27 12.89
CA SER A 5 -8.33 11.39 13.00
C SER A 5 -7.61 11.39 14.34
N ALA A 6 -6.28 11.47 14.29
CA ALA A 6 -5.39 11.53 15.46
C ALA A 6 -5.54 10.34 16.43
N VAL A 7 -5.81 9.15 15.90
CA VAL A 7 -6.00 7.93 16.67
C VAL A 7 -4.75 7.05 16.63
N SER A 8 -4.47 6.38 17.75
CA SER A 8 -3.51 5.27 17.78
C SER A 8 -4.22 3.93 18.01
N LEU A 9 -4.10 3.02 17.06
CA LEU A 9 -4.67 1.67 17.16
C LEU A 9 -3.55 0.62 17.21
N ARG A 10 -3.66 -0.33 18.13
CA ARG A 10 -2.65 -1.36 18.32
C ARG A 10 -2.78 -2.55 17.37
N ALA A 11 -4.01 -2.91 17.04
CA ALA A 11 -4.33 -4.01 16.14
C ALA A 11 -5.66 -3.71 15.44
N VAL A 12 -5.72 -3.97 14.14
CA VAL A 12 -6.95 -3.84 13.34
C VAL A 12 -7.05 -5.04 12.44
N THR A 13 -8.15 -5.78 12.54
CA THR A 13 -8.40 -6.97 11.72
C THR A 13 -9.75 -6.85 11.02
N LEU A 14 -9.76 -6.95 9.70
CA LEU A 14 -11.01 -7.04 8.91
C LEU A 14 -10.99 -8.30 8.05
N ARG A 15 -12.13 -8.99 8.01
CA ARG A 15 -12.28 -10.22 7.22
C ARG A 15 -13.62 -10.23 6.50
N ALA A 16 -13.59 -10.52 5.20
CA ALA A 16 -14.80 -10.62 4.37
C ALA A 16 -15.68 -9.36 4.40
N VAL A 17 -15.05 -8.18 4.32
CA VAL A 17 -15.74 -6.88 4.42
C VAL A 17 -15.61 -6.10 3.12
N THR A 18 -16.67 -5.37 2.76
CA THR A 18 -16.64 -4.33 1.74
C THR A 18 -16.89 -2.97 2.39
N LEU A 19 -15.98 -2.01 2.23
CA LEU A 19 -16.15 -0.65 2.71
C LEU A 19 -15.94 0.35 1.58
N SER A 20 -16.64 1.47 1.66
CA SER A 20 -16.47 2.62 0.78
C SER A 20 -16.19 3.88 1.61
N ALA A 21 -15.41 4.78 1.02
CA ALA A 21 -15.06 6.08 1.60
C ALA A 21 -14.40 5.96 2.99
N VAL A 22 -13.16 5.47 3.02
CA VAL A 22 -12.36 5.35 4.25
C VAL A 22 -11.31 6.47 4.29
N THR A 23 -11.30 7.27 5.34
CA THR A 23 -10.33 8.35 5.53
C THR A 23 -9.60 8.21 6.85
N LEU A 24 -8.27 8.23 6.82
CA LEU A 24 -7.41 8.27 8.01
C LEU A 24 -6.53 9.52 7.97
N ARG A 25 -6.42 10.24 9.08
CA ARG A 25 -5.67 11.50 9.19
C ARG A 25 -4.85 11.53 10.46
N ALA A 26 -3.53 11.70 10.34
CA ALA A 26 -2.63 11.79 11.49
C ALA A 26 -2.67 10.55 12.42
N ASP A 27 -3.07 9.39 11.89
CA ASP A 27 -3.24 8.16 12.67
C ASP A 27 -1.96 7.33 12.73
N THR A 28 -1.82 6.54 13.79
CA THR A 28 -0.78 5.50 13.90
C THR A 28 -1.43 4.15 14.15
N LEU A 29 -1.29 3.23 13.20
CA LEU A 29 -1.80 1.86 13.36
C LEU A 29 -0.65 0.85 13.37
N ARG A 30 -0.73 -0.08 14.30
CA ARG A 30 0.14 -1.25 14.38
C ARG A 30 -0.70 -2.50 14.08
N ALA A 31 -0.04 -3.53 13.54
CA ALA A 31 -0.62 -4.84 13.29
C ALA A 31 -1.98 -4.79 12.56
N VAL A 32 -1.96 -4.35 11.29
CA VAL A 32 -3.17 -4.27 10.46
C VAL A 32 -3.26 -5.51 9.59
N THR A 33 -4.35 -6.27 9.70
CA THR A 33 -4.59 -7.48 8.91
C THR A 33 -5.91 -7.41 8.16
N LEU A 34 -5.87 -7.44 6.83
CA LEU A 34 -7.07 -7.50 6.00
C LEU A 34 -7.09 -8.80 5.19
N ARG A 35 -8.21 -9.53 5.23
CA ARG A 35 -8.39 -10.77 4.47
C ARG A 35 -9.72 -10.80 3.73
N ALA A 36 -9.68 -11.02 2.41
CA ALA A 36 -10.88 -11.04 1.58
C ALA A 36 -11.67 -9.72 1.70
N VAL A 37 -11.00 -8.59 1.53
CA VAL A 37 -11.57 -7.26 1.75
C VAL A 37 -11.62 -6.48 0.44
N THR A 38 -12.70 -5.72 0.22
CA THR A 38 -12.79 -4.73 -0.85
C THR A 38 -12.92 -3.34 -0.26
N LEU A 39 -12.01 -2.42 -0.59
CA LEU A 39 -12.14 -1.00 -0.23
C LEU A 39 -12.19 -0.13 -1.49
N SER A 40 -13.08 0.87 -1.48
CA SER A 40 -13.14 1.92 -2.48
C SER A 40 -13.03 3.31 -1.85
N ALA A 41 -12.41 4.25 -2.58
CA ALA A 41 -12.22 5.64 -2.16
C ALA A 41 -11.51 5.74 -0.80
N VAL A 42 -10.25 5.28 -0.75
CA VAL A 42 -9.45 5.28 0.48
C VAL A 42 -8.48 6.46 0.47
N THR A 43 -8.51 7.29 1.51
CA THR A 43 -7.61 8.44 1.65
C THR A 43 -6.83 8.35 2.96
N LEU A 44 -5.50 8.29 2.89
CA LEU A 44 -4.64 8.37 4.07
C LEU A 44 -3.76 9.62 4.01
N ARG A 45 -3.76 10.43 5.07
CA ARG A 45 -2.90 11.62 5.17
C ARG A 45 -2.14 11.64 6.49
N ALA A 46 -0.81 11.80 6.42
CA ALA A 46 0.05 11.86 7.60
C ALA A 46 -0.05 10.60 8.50
N VAL A 47 -0.17 9.42 7.89
CA VAL A 47 -0.43 8.16 8.62
C VAL A 47 0.85 7.34 8.75
N THR A 48 1.03 6.70 9.90
CA THR A 48 2.05 5.66 10.10
C THR A 48 1.41 4.28 10.28
N LEU A 49 1.81 3.33 9.44
CA LEU A 49 1.36 1.94 9.48
C LEU A 49 2.55 1.00 9.69
N ARG A 50 2.43 0.10 10.68
CA ARG A 50 3.46 -0.91 10.98
C ARG A 50 2.87 -2.31 10.99
N ALA A 51 3.59 -3.27 10.42
CA ALA A 51 3.18 -4.67 10.32
C ALA A 51 1.80 -4.81 9.65
N VAL A 52 1.77 -4.56 8.34
CA VAL A 52 0.54 -4.62 7.55
C VAL A 52 0.51 -5.89 6.72
N THR A 53 -0.55 -6.67 6.85
CA THR A 53 -0.76 -7.90 6.07
C THR A 53 -2.08 -7.83 5.30
N LEU A 54 -2.01 -7.88 3.97
CA LEU A 54 -3.18 -7.92 3.09
C LEU A 54 -3.21 -9.23 2.30
N ARG A 55 -4.32 -9.97 2.39
CA ARG A 55 -4.52 -11.21 1.64
C ARG A 55 -5.86 -11.21 0.89
N ALA A 56 -5.83 -11.43 -0.42
CA ALA A 56 -7.02 -11.42 -1.26
C ALA A 56 -7.79 -10.09 -1.11
N VAL A 57 -7.13 -8.96 -1.38
CA VAL A 57 -7.70 -7.63 -1.17
C VAL A 57 -7.82 -6.88 -2.48
N THR A 58 -8.94 -6.18 -2.68
CA THR A 58 -9.13 -5.25 -3.79
C THR A 58 -9.26 -3.83 -3.27
N LEU A 59 -8.45 -2.92 -3.81
CA LEU A 59 -8.43 -1.51 -3.44
C LEU A 59 -8.63 -0.66 -4.70
N ARG A 60 -9.59 0.27 -4.65
CA ARG A 60 -9.93 1.16 -5.76
C ARG A 60 -9.91 2.62 -5.32
N ALA A 61 -9.36 3.51 -6.15
CA ALA A 61 -9.27 4.94 -5.89
C ALA A 61 -8.61 5.22 -4.53
N VAL A 62 -7.29 4.95 -4.46
CA VAL A 62 -6.52 5.10 -3.22
C VAL A 62 -5.62 6.32 -3.34
N THR A 63 -5.66 7.19 -2.34
CA THR A 63 -4.78 8.36 -2.24
C THR A 63 -4.01 8.33 -0.93
N LEU A 64 -2.67 8.25 -1.01
CA LEU A 64 -1.79 8.30 0.15
C LEU A 64 -0.93 9.57 0.07
N ARG A 65 -0.93 10.37 1.14
CA ARG A 65 -0.09 11.57 1.25
C ARG A 65 0.66 11.61 2.58
N ALA A 66 1.98 11.77 2.52
CA ALA A 66 2.84 11.81 3.71
C ALA A 66 2.64 10.54 4.58
N VAL A 67 2.77 9.36 3.99
CA VAL A 67 2.50 8.08 4.66
C VAL A 67 3.79 7.30 4.87
N THR A 68 3.94 6.70 6.04
CA THR A 68 5.02 5.76 6.34
C THR A 68 4.46 4.36 6.57
N LEU A 69 4.97 3.39 5.81
CA LEU A 69 4.60 1.98 5.87
C LEU A 69 5.84 1.14 6.15
N ARG A 70 5.77 0.30 7.19
CA ARG A 70 6.88 -0.58 7.59
C ARG A 70 6.40 -2.02 7.75
N ALA A 71 7.18 -2.97 7.25
CA ALA A 71 6.88 -4.41 7.28
C ALA A 71 5.51 -4.69 6.67
N VAL A 72 5.44 -4.60 5.34
CA VAL A 72 4.20 -4.78 4.57
C VAL A 72 4.27 -6.08 3.78
N SER A 73 3.25 -6.90 3.92
CA SER A 73 3.09 -8.14 3.16
C SER A 73 1.77 -8.13 2.39
N LEU A 74 1.86 -8.14 1.06
CA LEU A 74 0.71 -8.18 0.16
C LEU A 74 0.69 -9.50 -0.61
N ARG A 75 -0.42 -10.25 -0.52
CA ARG A 75 -0.63 -11.50 -1.27
C ARG A 75 -1.96 -11.50 -1.99
N ALA A 76 -1.95 -11.72 -3.31
CA ALA A 76 -3.15 -11.72 -4.14
C ALA A 76 -3.93 -10.40 -3.97
N VAL A 77 -3.28 -9.27 -4.27
CA VAL A 77 -3.85 -7.93 -4.09
C VAL A 77 -4.02 -7.24 -5.42
N THR A 78 -5.17 -6.59 -5.63
CA THR A 78 -5.42 -5.74 -6.79
C THR A 78 -5.62 -4.30 -6.33
N LEU A 79 -4.85 -3.39 -6.92
CA LEU A 79 -4.91 -1.94 -6.69
C LEU A 79 -5.19 -1.24 -8.01
N ARG A 80 -6.21 -0.37 -8.03
CA ARG A 80 -6.61 0.40 -9.20
C ARG A 80 -6.75 1.88 -8.86
N ALA A 81 -6.23 2.74 -9.73
CA ALA A 81 -6.26 4.20 -9.56
C ALA A 81 -5.65 4.60 -8.22
N VAL A 82 -4.31 4.50 -8.12
CA VAL A 82 -3.57 4.77 -6.89
C VAL A 82 -2.68 5.98 -7.07
N THR A 83 -2.73 6.90 -6.12
CA THR A 83 -1.86 8.07 -6.08
C THR A 83 -1.08 8.06 -4.77
N LEU A 84 0.25 7.97 -4.86
CA LEU A 84 1.16 8.04 -3.72
C LEU A 84 1.99 9.32 -3.81
N ARG A 85 1.94 10.16 -2.77
CA ARG A 85 2.76 11.37 -2.67
C ARG A 85 3.50 11.43 -1.33
N ALA A 86 4.81 11.64 -1.37
CA ALA A 86 5.64 11.68 -0.16
C ALA A 86 5.45 10.42 0.70
N VAL A 87 5.64 9.24 0.12
CA VAL A 87 5.40 7.95 0.79
C VAL A 87 6.72 7.23 1.03
N THR A 88 6.90 6.70 2.23
CA THR A 88 8.03 5.85 2.58
C THR A 88 7.54 4.43 2.87
N LEU A 89 8.13 3.46 2.18
CA LEU A 89 7.84 2.04 2.26
C LEU A 89 9.12 1.29 2.60
N ARG A 90 9.10 0.52 3.70
CA ARG A 90 10.26 -0.27 4.16
C ARG A 90 9.87 -1.70 4.44
N ALA A 91 10.71 -2.65 4.00
CA ALA A 91 10.49 -4.08 4.14
C ALA A 91 9.13 -4.49 3.56
N VAL A 92 9.03 -4.47 2.23
CA VAL A 92 7.78 -4.74 1.51
C VAL A 92 7.92 -6.02 0.70
N THR A 93 6.99 -6.95 0.91
CA THR A 93 6.89 -8.18 0.14
C THR A 93 5.59 -8.17 -0.66
N LEU A 94 5.71 -8.27 -1.99
CA LEU A 94 4.59 -8.31 -2.92
C LEU A 94 4.56 -9.66 -3.63
N ARG A 95 3.45 -10.41 -3.51
CA ARG A 95 3.25 -11.68 -4.20
C ARG A 95 1.90 -11.73 -4.90
N ALA A 96 1.91 -11.96 -6.21
CA ALA A 96 0.70 -11.96 -7.04
C ALA A 96 -0.08 -10.65 -6.86
N VAL A 97 0.57 -9.52 -7.19
CA VAL A 97 -0.01 -8.18 -7.01
C VAL A 97 -0.22 -7.54 -8.37
N THR A 98 -1.39 -6.93 -8.55
CA THR A 98 -1.74 -6.21 -9.78
C THR A 98 -1.94 -4.74 -9.46
N LEU A 99 -1.14 -3.88 -10.08
CA LEU A 99 -1.20 -2.42 -9.97
C LEU A 99 -1.64 -1.83 -11.32
N ARG A 100 -2.73 -1.06 -11.33
CA ARG A 100 -3.23 -0.39 -12.54
C ARG A 100 -3.47 1.10 -12.29
N ALA A 101 -3.03 1.95 -13.20
CA ALA A 101 -3.16 3.40 -13.12
C ALA A 101 -2.58 3.92 -11.79
N VAL A 102 -1.26 3.81 -11.65
CA VAL A 102 -0.55 4.19 -10.43
C VAL A 102 0.34 5.40 -10.68
N THR A 103 0.21 6.42 -9.85
CA THR A 103 1.07 7.60 -9.87
C THR A 103 1.87 7.68 -8.58
N LEU A 104 3.19 7.68 -8.72
CA LEU A 104 4.15 7.78 -7.61
C LEU A 104 4.91 9.10 -7.70
N SER A 105 4.85 9.91 -6.65
CA SER A 105 5.61 11.15 -6.54
C SER A 105 6.33 11.25 -5.18
N ALA A 106 7.65 11.46 -5.20
CA ALA A 106 8.48 11.51 -3.99
C ALA A 106 8.28 10.25 -3.12
N VAL A 107 8.50 9.08 -3.71
CA VAL A 107 8.30 7.79 -3.03
C VAL A 107 9.65 7.13 -2.77
N SER A 108 9.87 6.68 -1.54
CA SER A 108 11.05 5.90 -1.17
C SER A 108 10.65 4.47 -0.82
N LEU A 109 11.28 3.51 -1.49
CA LEU A 109 11.07 2.08 -1.34
C LEU A 109 12.39 1.43 -0.93
N ARG A 110 12.42 0.79 0.24
CA ARG A 110 13.61 0.09 0.75
C ARG A 110 13.31 -1.35 1.13
N ALA A 111 14.21 -2.26 0.76
CA ALA A 111 14.08 -3.70 1.00
C ALA A 111 12.75 -4.23 0.46
N VAL A 112 12.63 -4.23 -0.87
CA VAL A 112 11.42 -4.68 -1.58
C VAL A 112 11.69 -6.01 -2.25
N THR A 113 10.78 -6.96 -2.04
CA THR A 113 10.76 -8.26 -2.71
C THR A 113 9.50 -8.35 -3.55
N LEU A 114 9.67 -8.68 -4.84
CA LEU A 114 8.60 -8.79 -5.82
C LEU A 114 8.52 -10.22 -6.35
N ARG A 115 7.31 -10.75 -6.51
CA ARG A 115 7.07 -12.03 -7.19
C ARG A 115 5.72 -12.02 -7.90
N ALA A 116 5.72 -12.21 -9.21
CA ALA A 116 4.53 -12.16 -10.04
C ALA A 116 3.76 -10.84 -9.83
N VAL A 117 4.45 -9.72 -9.99
CA VAL A 117 3.84 -8.39 -9.90
C VAL A 117 3.56 -7.87 -11.31
N THR A 118 2.35 -7.37 -11.53
CA THR A 118 1.97 -6.77 -12.81
C THR A 118 1.72 -5.28 -12.64
N LEU A 119 2.36 -4.48 -13.49
CA LEU A 119 2.23 -3.03 -13.53
C LEU A 119 1.61 -2.61 -14.85
N ARG A 120 0.58 -1.75 -14.82
CA ARG A 120 0.00 -1.15 -16.03
C ARG A 120 -0.31 0.31 -15.80
N ALA A 121 0.08 1.17 -16.76
CA ALA A 121 -0.08 2.61 -16.69
C ALA A 121 0.47 3.19 -15.38
N VAL A 122 1.80 3.10 -15.21
CA VAL A 122 2.50 3.61 -14.03
C VAL A 122 3.26 4.88 -14.39
N THR A 123 3.09 5.93 -13.60
CA THR A 123 3.84 7.18 -13.72
C THR A 123 4.72 7.38 -12.49
N LEU A 124 6.00 7.65 -12.71
CA LEU A 124 7.02 7.76 -11.66
C LEU A 124 7.65 9.15 -11.69
N ARG A 125 7.71 9.83 -10.54
CA ARG A 125 8.44 11.09 -10.38
C ARG A 125 9.18 11.11 -9.05
N ALA A 126 10.49 11.30 -9.08
CA ALA A 126 11.35 11.32 -7.90
C ALA A 126 11.12 10.08 -7.00
N VAL A 127 11.28 8.89 -7.59
CA VAL A 127 11.12 7.61 -6.89
C VAL A 127 12.51 7.03 -6.62
N ILE A 128 12.76 6.65 -5.37
CA ILE A 128 14.01 6.03 -4.94
C ILE A 128 13.70 4.58 -4.56
N LEU A 129 14.38 3.64 -5.19
CA LEU A 129 14.28 2.21 -4.95
C LEU A 129 15.63 1.68 -4.50
N THR A 130 15.70 1.10 -3.31
CA THR A 130 16.88 0.34 -2.88
C THR A 130 16.48 -1.12 -2.67
N CYS A 131 16.88 -1.97 -3.61
CA CYS A 131 16.66 -3.40 -3.50
C CYS A 131 17.79 -4.10 -2.74
N HIS A 132 17.48 -5.23 -2.10
CA HIS A 132 18.43 -6.11 -1.42
C HIS A 132 18.43 -7.54 -2.00
N SER A 133 17.76 -7.77 -3.14
CA SER A 133 17.64 -9.10 -3.77
C SER A 133 17.58 -9.00 -5.29
N GLU A 134 18.28 -9.88 -6.00
CA GLU A 134 18.37 -9.93 -7.47
C GLU A 134 16.99 -10.04 -8.15
N SER A 135 16.01 -10.69 -7.50
CA SER A 135 14.64 -10.87 -8.03
C SER A 135 13.86 -9.57 -8.29
N CYS A 136 14.30 -8.44 -7.75
CA CYS A 136 13.62 -7.16 -7.99
C CYS A 136 14.06 -6.49 -9.30
N HIS A 137 15.26 -6.80 -9.81
CA HIS A 137 15.77 -6.20 -11.04
C HIS A 137 15.08 -6.78 -12.29
N SER A 138 14.68 -8.05 -12.25
CA SER A 138 14.04 -8.74 -13.39
C SER A 138 12.54 -8.45 -13.53
N GLU A 139 11.83 -8.14 -12.44
CA GLU A 139 10.38 -7.87 -12.46
C GLU A 139 10.02 -6.37 -12.55
N LEU A 140 11.02 -5.47 -12.58
CA LEU A 140 10.84 -4.03 -12.74
C LEU A 140 11.18 -3.51 -14.15
N SER A 141 11.28 -4.38 -15.15
CA SER A 141 11.38 -3.97 -16.56
C SER A 141 10.12 -3.21 -16.96
N LEU A 142 10.22 -1.89 -16.85
CA LEU A 142 9.25 -0.89 -17.29
C LEU A 142 9.38 -0.66 -18.79
#